data_AF-A0A0F7XIG7-F1
#
_entry.id   AF-A0A0F7XIG7-F1
#
_cell.length_a   1.000
_cell.length_b   1.000
_cell.length_c   1.000
_cell.angle_alpha   90.00
_cell.angle_beta   90.00
_cell.angle_gamma   90.00
#
_symmetry.space_group_name_H-M   'P 1'
#
loop_
_entity.id
_entity.type
_entity.pdbx_description
1 polymer ?
#
loop_
_entity_poly.entity_id
_entity_poly.type
_entity_poly.pdbx_seq_one_letter_code
_entity_poly.pdbx_strand_id
1 'polypeptide(L)'
;MKDLIYNNLVRFKNISKTKEGIFVNFKVKGVKGGASFTASIAVDIDSADLSSEDSMEVIIEKCAQIGVAEFQKCEFQFEGITCL
;
A
#
# COMPACT_ATOMS: atom_id res chain seq x y z
N MET A 1 -17.08 16.91 -3.32
CA MET A 1 -16.22 17.58 -2.29
C MET A 1 -15.81 16.65 -1.15
N LYS A 2 -16.46 15.48 -0.95
CA LYS A 2 -15.97 14.43 -0.04
C LYS A 2 -14.62 13.84 -0.46
N ASP A 3 -14.21 13.96 -1.73
CA ASP A 3 -13.05 13.24 -2.30
C ASP A 3 -11.66 13.81 -1.99
N LEU A 4 -11.54 15.10 -1.62
CA LEU A 4 -10.23 15.73 -1.42
C LEU A 4 -9.46 15.16 -0.21
N ILE A 5 -10.17 14.78 0.86
CA ILE A 5 -9.57 14.22 2.09
C ILE A 5 -9.08 12.77 1.87
N TYR A 6 -9.62 12.09 0.85
CA TYR A 6 -9.26 10.72 0.50
C TYR A 6 -8.21 10.69 -0.61
N ASN A 7 -7.94 11.84 -1.24
CA ASN A 7 -6.99 11.97 -2.32
C ASN A 7 -5.57 11.68 -1.80
N ASN A 8 -4.91 10.69 -2.40
CA ASN A 8 -3.55 10.28 -2.08
C ASN A 8 -3.35 9.65 -0.67
N LEU A 9 -4.43 9.34 0.06
CA LEU A 9 -4.31 8.66 1.36
C LEU A 9 -4.29 7.14 1.19
N VAL A 10 -3.20 6.50 1.63
CA VAL A 10 -3.07 5.05 1.71
C VAL A 10 -3.92 4.54 2.88
N ARG A 11 -4.80 3.56 2.61
CA ARG A 11 -5.72 3.00 3.60
C ARG A 11 -5.61 1.49 3.66
N PHE A 12 -5.69 0.96 4.87
CA PHE A 12 -5.91 -0.47 5.06
C PHE A 12 -7.18 -0.91 4.32
N LYS A 13 -7.10 -2.05 3.63
CA LYS A 13 -8.20 -2.65 2.89
C LYS A 13 -8.64 -3.96 3.53
N ASN A 14 -7.72 -4.91 3.68
CA ASN A 14 -7.96 -6.22 4.28
C ASN A 14 -6.63 -6.95 4.56
N ILE A 15 -6.72 -8.08 5.25
CA ILE A 15 -5.66 -9.09 5.32
C ILE A 15 -6.10 -10.27 4.45
N SER A 16 -5.23 -10.75 3.57
CA SER A 16 -5.52 -11.89 2.69
C SER A 16 -4.52 -13.02 2.92
N LYS A 17 -5.04 -14.24 3.10
CA LYS A 17 -4.23 -15.46 3.13
C LYS A 17 -4.30 -16.15 1.77
N THR A 18 -3.15 -16.40 1.18
CA THR A 18 -3.01 -17.12 -0.09
C THR A 18 -2.12 -18.34 0.11
N LYS A 19 -1.82 -19.07 -0.98
CA LYS A 19 -0.83 -20.15 -0.94
C LYS A 19 0.60 -19.63 -0.77
N GLU A 20 0.84 -18.37 -1.10
CA GLU A 20 2.17 -17.75 -1.13
C GLU A 20 2.52 -17.06 0.19
N GLY A 21 1.52 -16.75 1.03
CA GLY A 21 1.74 -16.06 2.30
C GLY A 21 0.49 -15.37 2.83
N ILE A 22 0.67 -14.58 3.89
CA ILE A 22 -0.37 -13.73 4.47
C ILE A 22 0.03 -12.28 4.22
N PHE A 23 -0.86 -11.52 3.60
CA PHE A 23 -0.58 -10.16 3.15
C PHE A 23 -1.54 -9.16 3.80
N VAL A 24 -0.98 -8.07 4.30
CA VAL A 24 -1.73 -6.86 4.66
C VAL A 24 -1.84 -6.00 3.42
N ASN A 25 -3.08 -5.76 2.98
CA ASN A 25 -3.36 -5.01 1.77
C ASN A 25 -3.78 -3.59 2.09
N PHE A 26 -3.13 -2.64 1.42
CA PHE A 26 -3.46 -1.24 1.42
C PHE A 26 -3.84 -0.76 0.03
N LYS A 27 -4.62 0.32 -0.03
CA LYS A 27 -5.03 0.95 -1.28
C LYS A 27 -4.99 2.46 -1.16
N VAL A 28 -4.53 3.10 -2.23
CA VAL A 28 -4.63 4.55 -2.42
C VAL A 28 -5.30 4.84 -3.74
N LYS A 29 -6.08 5.92 -3.76
CA LYS A 29 -6.63 6.50 -4.98
C LYS A 29 -6.35 7.99 -4.96
N GLY A 30 -6.17 8.56 -6.14
CA GLY A 30 -6.05 10.00 -6.21
C GLY A 30 -6.17 10.58 -7.60
N VAL A 31 -6.13 11.90 -7.65
CA VAL A 31 -6.11 12.70 -8.87
C VAL A 31 -4.98 13.72 -8.74
N LYS A 32 -4.08 13.75 -9.73
CA LYS A 32 -2.96 14.70 -9.82
C LYS A 32 -2.80 15.17 -11.26
N GLY A 33 -2.87 16.50 -11.48
CA GLY A 33 -2.68 17.09 -12.81
C GLY A 33 -3.67 16.60 -13.89
N GLY A 34 -4.89 16.22 -13.48
CA GLY A 34 -5.90 15.65 -14.38
C GLY A 34 -5.81 14.12 -14.57
N ALA A 35 -4.73 13.48 -14.13
CA ALA A 35 -4.60 12.03 -14.12
C ALA A 35 -5.24 11.44 -12.86
N SER A 36 -6.17 10.49 -13.02
CA SER A 36 -6.70 9.67 -11.94
C SER A 36 -5.87 8.40 -11.79
N PHE A 37 -5.52 8.03 -10.56
CA PHE A 37 -4.70 6.85 -10.30
C PHE A 37 -5.26 6.02 -9.14
N THR A 38 -4.86 4.75 -9.12
CA THR A 38 -5.08 3.82 -8.03
C THR A 38 -3.86 2.94 -7.88
N ALA A 39 -3.34 2.79 -6.67
CA ALA A 39 -2.29 1.83 -6.36
C ALA A 39 -2.75 0.89 -5.25
N SER A 40 -2.32 -0.37 -5.35
CA SER A 40 -2.53 -1.39 -4.32
C SER A 40 -1.16 -1.81 -3.80
N ILE A 41 -1.02 -1.90 -2.48
CA ILE A 41 0.22 -2.26 -1.80
C ILE A 41 -0.09 -3.49 -0.97
N ALA A 42 0.68 -4.54 -1.14
CA ALA A 42 0.57 -5.76 -0.35
C ALA A 42 1.90 -5.96 0.38
N VAL A 43 1.85 -6.11 1.70
CA VAL A 43 3.02 -6.37 2.53
C VAL A 43 2.84 -7.73 3.17
N ASP A 44 3.82 -8.60 2.99
CA ASP A 44 3.86 -9.90 3.65
C ASP A 44 4.11 -9.72 5.15
N ILE A 45 3.32 -10.37 6.01
CA ILE A 45 3.49 -10.28 7.46
C ILE A 45 4.83 -10.87 7.90
N ASP A 46 5.35 -11.86 7.18
CA ASP A 46 6.62 -12.50 7.50
C ASP A 46 7.78 -11.52 7.27
N SER A 47 7.64 -10.59 6.30
CA SER A 47 8.60 -9.51 6.07
C SER A 47 8.61 -8.45 7.17
N ALA A 48 7.61 -8.47 8.05
CA ALA A 48 7.49 -7.58 9.20
C ALA A 48 7.89 -8.25 10.52
N ASP A 49 8.46 -9.47 10.48
CA ASP A 49 8.76 -10.31 11.64
C ASP A 49 7.52 -10.54 12.54
N LEU A 50 6.35 -10.68 11.91
CA LEU A 50 5.08 -10.89 12.60
C LEU A 50 4.54 -12.30 12.36
N SER A 51 3.69 -12.74 13.29
CA SER A 51 2.91 -13.96 13.19
C SER A 51 1.44 -13.66 12.98
N SER A 52 0.67 -14.67 12.55
CA SER A 52 -0.79 -14.54 12.50
C SER A 52 -1.48 -14.54 13.86
N GLU A 53 -0.74 -14.77 14.95
CA GLU A 53 -1.25 -14.74 16.32
C GLU A 53 -1.16 -13.34 16.95
N ASP A 54 -0.38 -12.44 16.34
CA ASP A 54 -0.28 -11.05 16.76
C ASP A 54 -1.62 -10.31 16.58
N SER A 55 -1.80 -9.23 17.35
CA SER A 55 -3.03 -8.44 17.23
C SER A 55 -3.12 -7.76 15.87
N MET A 56 -4.34 -7.62 15.38
CA MET A 56 -4.61 -7.02 14.07
C MET A 56 -4.06 -5.59 13.98
N GLU A 57 -4.13 -4.82 15.07
CA GLU A 57 -3.60 -3.47 15.16
C GLU A 57 -2.08 -3.44 14.95
N VAL A 58 -1.34 -4.33 15.63
CA VAL A 58 0.13 -4.44 15.51
C VAL A 58 0.51 -4.87 14.09
N ILE A 59 -0.23 -5.85 13.53
CA ILE A 59 0.00 -6.34 12.17
C ILE A 59 -0.14 -5.21 11.15
N ILE A 60 -1.24 -4.44 11.23
CA ILE A 60 -1.49 -3.34 10.32
C ILE A 60 -0.44 -2.24 10.48
N GLU A 61 -0.08 -1.88 11.72
CA GLU A 61 0.89 -0.80 11.99
C GLU A 61 2.28 -1.14 11.44
N LYS A 62 2.81 -2.33 11.75
CA LYS A 62 4.14 -2.75 11.29
C LYS A 62 4.22 -2.89 9.77
N CYS A 63 3.19 -3.47 9.16
CA CYS A 63 3.12 -3.56 7.70
C CYS A 63 3.00 -2.18 7.05
N ALA A 64 2.28 -1.24 7.67
CA ALA A 64 2.21 0.14 7.19
C ALA A 64 3.58 0.85 7.28
N GLN A 65 4.38 0.59 8.32
CA GLN A 65 5.74 1.14 8.45
C GLN A 65 6.65 0.68 7.29
N ILE A 66 6.60 -0.59 6.91
CA ILE A 66 7.29 -1.10 5.71
C ILE A 66 6.76 -0.42 4.45
N GLY A 67 5.43 -0.33 4.33
CA GLY A 67 4.77 0.38 3.22
C GLY A 67 5.27 1.82 3.08
N VAL A 68 5.43 2.57 4.17
CA VAL A 68 5.99 3.93 4.14
C VAL A 68 7.46 3.92 3.70
N ALA A 69 8.28 3.03 4.25
CA ALA A 69 9.70 2.96 3.95
C ALA A 69 10.01 2.61 2.49
N GLU A 70 9.18 1.76 1.88
CA GLU A 70 9.44 1.20 0.54
C GLU A 70 8.59 1.89 -0.54
N PHE A 71 7.29 2.07 -0.32
CA PHE A 71 6.41 2.64 -1.34
C PHE A 71 6.66 4.13 -1.61
N GLN A 72 7.04 4.92 -0.59
CA GLN A 72 7.36 6.34 -0.81
C GLN A 72 8.60 6.53 -1.69
N LYS A 73 9.46 5.52 -1.79
CA LYS A 73 10.66 5.53 -2.65
C LYS A 73 10.37 5.00 -4.05
N CYS A 74 9.17 4.50 -4.33
CA CYS A 74 8.86 3.94 -5.64
C CYS A 74 8.82 5.03 -6.71
N GLU A 75 9.70 4.91 -7.71
CA GLU A 75 9.61 5.66 -8.96
C GLU A 75 8.74 4.88 -9.95
N PHE A 76 7.54 5.39 -10.23
CA PHE A 76 6.67 4.80 -11.25
C PHE A 76 7.10 5.27 -12.63
N GLN A 77 7.27 4.32 -13.55
CA GLN A 77 7.59 4.58 -14.94
C GLN A 77 6.36 4.33 -15.82
N PHE A 78 6.17 5.20 -16.82
CA PHE A 78 5.20 4.96 -17.88
C PHE A 78 5.88 4.20 -19.01
N GLU A 79 5.24 3.14 -19.51
CA GLU A 79 5.80 2.32 -20.58
C GLU A 79 6.19 3.17 -21.79
N GLY A 80 7.44 3.03 -22.23
CA GLY A 80 7.97 3.74 -23.39
C GLY A 80 8.19 5.25 -23.21
N ILE A 81 7.95 5.81 -22.02
CA ILE A 81 8.20 7.23 -21.71
C ILE A 81 9.43 7.32 -20.81
N THR A 82 10.55 7.77 -21.37
CA THR A 82 11.68 8.26 -20.56
C THR A 82 11.48 9.75 -20.37
N CYS A 83 11.18 10.18 -19.14
CA CYS A 83 11.22 11.60 -18.81
C CYS A 83 12.71 11.99 -18.69
N LEU A 84 13.15 12.99 -19.47
CA LEU A 84 14.49 13.58 -19.36
C LEU A 84 14.64 14.38 -18.06
#